data_AF-A0A934KWD6-F1
#
_entry.id   AF-A0A934KWD6-F1
#
_cell.length_a   1.000
_cell.length_b   1.000
_cell.length_c   1.000
_cell.angle_alpha   90.00
_cell.angle_beta   90.00
_cell.angle_gamma   90.00
#
_symmetry.space_group_name_H-M   'P 1'
#
loop_
_entity.id
_entity.type
_entity.pdbx_description
1 polymer ?
#
loop_
_entity_poly.entity_id
_entity_poly.type
_entity_poly.pdbx_seq_one_letter_code
_entity_poly.pdbx_strand_id
1 'polypeptide(L)'
;LKVPSESDSPTTKVVLTIPKGVEFQQYEPVSGWKTSTEEKDGKVTRVTWEATGKGVLAGQFQQFVFVAKNPEKAGEAAWDAYQYYKDGTV
;
A
#
# COMPACT_ATOMS: atom_id res chain seq x y z
N LEU A 1 4.00 -1.88 5.82
CA LEU A 1 4.50 -0.72 5.04
C LEU A 1 4.33 0.56 5.87
N LYS A 2 5.41 1.31 6.13
CA LYS A 2 5.35 2.62 6.82
C LYS A 2 5.57 3.71 5.78
N VAL A 3 4.64 4.66 5.69
CA VAL A 3 4.63 5.71 4.66
C VAL A 3 4.65 7.09 5.35
N PRO A 4 5.76 7.84 5.28
CA PRO A 4 5.81 9.24 5.72
C PRO A 4 5.22 10.18 4.66
N SER A 5 4.59 11.28 5.06
CA SER A 5 4.29 12.37 4.11
C SER A 5 5.53 13.25 3.95
N GLU A 6 6.14 13.23 2.77
CA GLU A 6 7.36 13.99 2.45
C GLU A 6 7.07 15.32 1.71
N SER A 7 5.78 15.66 1.60
CA SER A 7 5.26 16.88 0.97
C SER A 7 4.39 17.67 1.95
N ASP A 8 4.24 18.97 1.68
CA ASP A 8 3.24 19.84 2.32
C ASP A 8 1.79 19.44 1.94
N SER A 9 1.63 18.78 0.80
CA SER A 9 0.36 18.23 0.35
C SER A 9 0.12 16.86 1.00
N PRO A 10 -1.09 16.53 1.50
CA PRO A 10 -1.33 15.25 2.16
C PRO A 10 -1.21 14.05 1.22
N THR A 11 -0.70 12.93 1.72
CA THR A 11 -0.82 11.62 1.03
C THR A 11 -2.26 11.12 1.13
N THR A 12 -2.90 10.86 -0.01
CA THR A 12 -4.30 10.44 -0.09
C THR A 12 -4.46 9.01 -0.59
N LYS A 13 -3.46 8.44 -1.26
CA LYS A 13 -3.53 7.05 -1.72
C LYS A 13 -2.15 6.41 -1.72
N VAL A 14 -2.10 5.13 -1.34
CA VAL A 14 -0.91 4.29 -1.40
C VAL A 14 -1.26 3.03 -2.16
N VAL A 15 -0.44 2.69 -3.16
CA VAL A 15 -0.60 1.46 -3.95
C VAL A 15 0.65 0.61 -3.78
N LEU A 16 0.47 -0.64 -3.36
CA LEU A 16 1.55 -1.62 -3.24
C LEU A 16 1.38 -2.70 -4.31
N THR A 17 2.42 -2.92 -5.11
CA THR A 17 2.46 -4.04 -6.06
C THR A 17 3.02 -5.27 -5.36
N ILE A 18 2.33 -6.41 -5.50
CA ILE A 18 2.76 -7.67 -4.90
C ILE A 18 3.89 -8.27 -5.76
N PRO A 19 5.07 -8.55 -5.19
CA PRO A 19 6.19 -9.12 -5.93
C PRO A 19 5.83 -10.49 -6.52
N LYS A 20 6.45 -10.85 -7.64
CA LYS A 20 6.22 -12.15 -8.26
C LYS A 20 6.56 -13.28 -7.28
N GLY A 21 5.63 -14.21 -7.13
CA GLY A 21 5.80 -15.39 -6.26
C GLY A 21 5.44 -15.15 -4.78
N VAL A 22 5.26 -13.90 -4.36
CA VAL A 22 4.68 -13.55 -3.07
C VAL A 22 3.16 -13.64 -3.19
N GLU A 23 2.50 -14.15 -2.15
CA GLU A 23 1.05 -14.29 -2.13
C GLU A 23 0.47 -13.47 -0.98
N PHE A 24 -0.25 -12.41 -1.30
CA PHE A 24 -0.94 -11.60 -0.31
C PHE A 24 -2.08 -12.39 0.34
N GLN A 25 -2.22 -12.30 1.67
CA GLN A 25 -3.19 -13.09 2.44
C GLN A 25 -4.28 -12.21 3.06
N GLN A 26 -3.87 -11.18 3.80
CA GLN A 26 -4.78 -10.35 4.59
C GLN A 26 -4.13 -9.01 4.93
N TYR A 27 -4.96 -8.02 5.24
CA TYR A 27 -4.55 -6.72 5.74
C TYR A 27 -5.30 -6.38 7.03
N GLU A 28 -4.70 -5.52 7.84
CA GLU A 28 -5.38 -4.88 8.95
C GLU A 28 -6.30 -3.76 8.43
N PRO A 29 -7.60 -3.74 8.79
CA PRO A 29 -8.47 -2.60 8.47
C PRO A 29 -7.93 -1.31 9.10
N VAL A 30 -7.81 -0.26 8.31
CA VAL A 30 -7.31 1.04 8.77
C VAL A 30 -8.46 2.04 8.79
N SER A 31 -8.79 2.57 9.98
CA SER A 31 -9.84 3.58 10.11
C SER A 31 -9.51 4.82 9.28
N GLY A 32 -10.50 5.34 8.53
CA GLY A 32 -10.31 6.48 7.63
C GLY A 32 -9.67 6.13 6.28
N TRP A 33 -9.48 4.84 5.98
CA TRP A 33 -8.95 4.38 4.70
C TRP A 33 -9.83 3.27 4.11
N LYS A 34 -10.20 3.43 2.83
CA LYS A 34 -10.79 2.35 2.03
C LYS A 34 -9.65 1.50 1.47
N THR A 35 -9.75 0.19 1.63
CA THR A 35 -8.79 -0.76 1.04
C THR A 35 -9.45 -1.49 -0.13
N SER A 36 -8.74 -1.66 -1.24
CA SER A 36 -9.15 -2.49 -2.37
C SER A 36 -7.98 -3.34 -2.88
N THR A 37 -8.31 -4.47 -3.50
CA THR A 37 -7.34 -5.36 -4.14
C THR A 37 -7.61 -5.46 -5.64
N GLU A 38 -6.55 -5.52 -6.43
CA GLU A 38 -6.61 -5.95 -7.82
C GLU A 38 -6.14 -7.40 -7.89
N GLU A 39 -6.88 -8.23 -8.63
CA GLU A 39 -6.56 -9.64 -8.78
C GLU A 39 -6.32 -10.00 -10.24
N LYS A 40 -5.41 -10.96 -10.45
CA LYS A 40 -5.18 -11.61 -11.73
C LYS A 40 -4.98 -13.09 -11.48
N ASP A 41 -5.69 -13.93 -12.23
CA ASP A 41 -5.62 -15.38 -12.13
C ASP A 41 -5.85 -15.90 -10.69
N GLY A 42 -6.78 -15.25 -9.97
CA GLY A 42 -7.13 -15.60 -8.57
C GLY A 42 -6.08 -15.21 -7.54
N LYS A 43 -5.10 -14.36 -7.89
CA LYS A 43 -4.08 -13.83 -6.98
C LYS A 43 -4.11 -12.32 -6.94
N VAL A 44 -4.01 -11.76 -5.74
CA VAL A 44 -3.86 -10.31 -5.56
C VAL A 44 -2.52 -9.85 -6.13
N THR A 45 -2.57 -8.92 -7.07
CA THR A 45 -1.40 -8.30 -7.71
C THR A 45 -1.14 -6.90 -7.20
N ARG A 46 -2.16 -6.20 -6.69
CA ARG A 46 -2.02 -4.91 -6.02
C ARG A 46 -2.96 -4.76 -4.84
N VAL A 47 -2.53 -3.97 -3.88
CA VAL A 47 -3.34 -3.49 -2.77
C VAL A 47 -3.30 -1.99 -2.77
N THR A 48 -4.47 -1.36 -2.69
CA THR A 48 -4.62 0.10 -2.64
C THR A 48 -5.27 0.50 -1.34
N TRP A 49 -4.66 1.44 -0.63
CA TRP A 49 -5.28 2.17 0.47
C TRP A 49 -5.56 3.59 0.02
N GLU A 50 -6.82 4.01 0.10
CA GLU A 50 -7.27 5.35 -0.29
C GLU A 50 -7.96 6.04 0.89
N ALA A 51 -7.49 7.23 1.24
CA ALA A 51 -8.01 8.00 2.37
C ALA A 51 -9.45 8.43 2.09
N THR A 52 -10.34 8.22 3.06
CA THR A 52 -11.72 8.74 3.00
C THR A 52 -11.84 10.15 3.59
N GLY A 53 -10.75 10.66 4.17
CA GLY A 53 -10.64 11.99 4.78
C GLY A 53 -9.43 12.77 4.28
N LYS A 54 -8.71 13.43 5.20
CA LYS A 54 -7.58 14.30 4.85
C LYS A 54 -6.31 13.56 4.42
N GLY A 55 -6.20 12.26 4.69
CA GLY A 55 -4.98 11.48 4.42
C GLY A 55 -3.89 11.71 5.47
N VAL A 56 -2.64 11.44 5.10
CA VAL A 56 -1.45 11.67 5.94
C VAL A 56 -0.97 13.10 5.73
N LEU A 57 -1.00 13.94 6.77
CA LEU A 57 -0.60 15.34 6.67
C LEU A 57 0.94 15.49 6.73
N ALA A 58 1.43 16.67 6.35
CA ALA A 58 2.85 17.02 6.44
C ALA A 58 3.43 16.71 7.84
N GLY A 59 4.59 16.05 7.87
CA GLY A 59 5.27 15.63 9.10
C GLY A 59 4.66 14.42 9.81
N GLN A 60 3.57 13.84 9.30
CA GLN A 60 2.97 12.62 9.84
C GLN A 60 3.42 11.39 9.04
N PHE A 61 3.15 10.20 9.60
CA PHE A 61 3.26 8.93 8.89
C PHE A 61 2.03 8.06 9.14
N GLN A 62 1.77 7.12 8.24
CA GLN A 62 0.78 6.06 8.41
C GLN A 62 1.44 4.70 8.23
N GLN A 63 0.94 3.70 8.94
CA GLN A 63 1.32 2.30 8.74
C GLN A 63 0.17 1.52 8.13
N PHE A 64 0.50 0.74 7.10
CA PHE A 64 -0.38 -0.22 6.47
C PHE A 64 0.18 -1.62 6.74
N VAL A 65 -0.51 -2.39 7.56
CA VAL A 65 -0.07 -3.72 8.01
C VAL A 65 -0.77 -4.78 7.19
N PHE A 66 0.01 -5.76 6.72
CA PHE A 66 -0.49 -6.88 5.94
C PHE A 66 0.36 -8.12 6.15
N VAL A 67 -0.22 -9.27 5.82
CA VAL A 67 0.43 -10.57 5.82
C VAL A 67 0.54 -11.04 4.38
N ALA A 68 1.72 -11.50 4.01
CA ALA A 68 1.99 -12.15 2.74
C ALA A 68 2.80 -13.43 2.98
N LYS A 69 2.54 -14.44 2.15
CA LYS A 69 3.28 -15.69 2.12
C LYS A 69 4.46 -15.55 1.16
N ASN A 70 5.64 -15.89 1.65
CA ASN A 70 6.86 -15.91 0.85
C ASN A 70 6.84 -17.06 -0.17
N PRO A 71 7.56 -16.94 -1.29
CA PRO A 71 7.79 -18.06 -2.20
C PRO A 71 8.49 -19.23 -1.48
N GLU A 72 8.30 -20.45 -1.99
CA GLU A 72 8.96 -21.65 -1.41
C GLU A 72 10.50 -21.60 -1.51
N LYS A 73 11.01 -20.99 -2.59
CA LYS A 73 12.44 -20.81 -2.80
C LYS A 73 12.87 -19.44 -2.30
N ALA A 74 13.97 -19.42 -1.54
CA ALA A 74 14.60 -18.18 -1.13
C ALA A 74 15.02 -17.34 -2.35
N GLY A 75 14.89 -16.04 -2.23
CA GLY A 75 15.21 -15.08 -3.29
C GLY A 75 14.83 -13.66 -2.87
N GLU A 76 15.00 -12.72 -3.80
CA GLU A 76 14.62 -11.33 -3.61
C GLU A 76 13.15 -11.10 -3.93
N ALA A 77 12.52 -10.22 -3.16
CA ALA A 77 11.16 -9.74 -3.40
C ALA A 77 11.19 -8.21 -3.41
N ALA A 78 11.20 -7.62 -4.62
CA ALA A 78 11.17 -6.18 -4.80
C ALA A 78 9.74 -5.65 -4.64
N TRP A 79 9.52 -4.82 -3.63
CA TRP A 79 8.23 -4.22 -3.32
C TRP A 79 8.14 -2.82 -3.90
N ASP A 80 7.35 -2.67 -4.96
CA ASP A 80 7.07 -1.36 -5.54
C ASP A 80 5.86 -0.72 -4.84
N ALA A 81 6.08 0.44 -4.23
CA ALA A 81 5.03 1.24 -3.60
C ALA A 81 4.95 2.61 -4.28
N TYR A 82 3.72 3.07 -4.51
CA TYR A 82 3.43 4.36 -5.12
C TYR A 82 2.61 5.20 -4.14
N GLN A 83 3.02 6.45 -3.92
CA GLN A 83 2.46 7.33 -2.92
C GLN A 83 1.85 8.56 -3.59
N TYR A 84 0.53 8.63 -3.63
CA TYR A 84 -0.19 9.71 -4.29
C TYR A 84 -0.52 10.81 -3.29
N TYR A 85 -0.18 12.03 -3.67
CA TYR A 85 -0.45 13.23 -2.90
C TYR A 85 -1.70 13.95 -3.43
N LYS A 86 -2.31 14.78 -2.58
CA LYS A 86 -3.55 15.50 -2.89
C LYS A 86 -3.41 16.47 -4.06
N ASP A 87 -2.21 17.01 -4.28
CA ASP A 87 -1.89 17.89 -5.42
C ASP A 87 -1.69 17.13 -6.74
N GLY A 88 -1.78 15.80 -6.72
CA GLY A 88 -1.69 14.94 -7.89
C GLY A 88 -0.30 14.37 -8.15
N THR A 89 0.72 14.70 -7.35
CA THR A 89 2.05 14.07 -7.50
C THR A 89 2.05 12.63 -6.98
N VAL A 90 3.01 11.83 -7.44
CA VAL A 90 3.19 10.41 -7.11
C VAL A 90 4.63 10.12 -6.76
#